data_AF-A0A7K3RYZ8-F1
#
_entry.id   AF-A0A7K3RYZ8-F1
#
_cell.length_a   1.000
_cell.length_b   1.000
_cell.length_c   1.000
_cell.angle_alpha   90.00
_cell.angle_beta   90.00
_cell.angle_gamma   90.00
#
_symmetry.space_group_name_H-M   'P 1'
#
loop_
_entity.id
_entity.type
_entity.pdbx_description
1 polymer ?
#
loop_
_entity_poly.entity_id
_entity_poly.type
_entity_poly.pdbx_seq_one_letter_code
_entity_poly.pdbx_strand_id
1 'polypeptide(L)' 'EGAARFDRGLVECARDVPGFAALVTRWLADAPEEWAAVVGPSARRTVEALETSRPSMPMPMQAAGREHGSLRPA' A
#
# COMPACT_ATOMS: atom_id res chain seq x y z
N GLU A 1 6.42 21.98 16.73
CA GLU A 1 6.37 20.51 16.99
C GLU A 1 5.19 19.78 16.34
N GLY A 2 4.08 20.44 15.99
CA GLY A 2 2.90 19.78 15.41
C GLY A 2 3.14 19.05 14.07
N ALA A 3 3.81 19.69 13.11
CA ALA A 3 4.05 19.10 11.78
C ALA A 3 4.86 17.79 11.83
N ALA A 4 5.92 17.74 12.66
CA ALA A 4 6.70 16.52 12.84
C ALA A 4 5.88 15.38 13.48
N ARG A 5 4.96 15.71 14.40
CA ARG A 5 4.06 14.73 15.01
C ARG A 5 2.99 14.25 14.03
N PHE A 6 2.47 15.15 13.20
CA PHE A 6 1.54 14.81 12.11
C PHE A 6 2.20 13.88 11.09
N ASP A 7 3.38 14.23 10.60
CA ASP A 7 4.17 13.42 9.66
C ASP A 7 4.38 11.99 10.17
N ARG A 8 4.75 11.86 11.45
CA ARG A 8 4.90 10.56 12.09
C ARG A 8 3.60 9.76 12.10
N GLY A 9 2.49 10.38 12.52
CA GLY A 9 1.18 9.73 12.55
C GLY A 9 0.71 9.32 11.15
N LEU A 10 0.96 10.16 10.13
CA LEU A 10 0.64 9.86 8.74
C LEU A 10 1.36 8.60 8.26
N VAL A 11 2.65 8.49 8.55
CA VAL A 11 3.48 7.32 8.19
C VAL A 11 3.06 6.07 8.97
N GLU A 12 2.76 6.20 10.26
CA GLU A 12 2.24 5.09 11.07
C GLU A 12 0.91 4.57 10.50
N CYS A 13 -0.07 5.46 10.23
CA CYS A 13 -1.32 5.07 9.59
C CYS A 13 -1.13 4.42 8.21
N ALA A 14 -0.22 4.92 7.38
CA ALA A 14 0.07 4.34 6.07
C ALA A 14 0.65 2.92 6.13
N ARG A 15 1.34 2.58 7.23
CA ARG A 15 1.87 1.23 7.46
C ARG A 15 0.81 0.29 8.03
N ASP A 16 0.03 0.78 8.99
CA ASP A 16 -0.86 -0.06 9.79
C ASP A 16 -2.25 -0.24 9.17
N VAL A 17 -2.70 0.71 8.34
CA VAL A 17 -4.05 0.70 7.75
C VAL A 17 -4.01 0.35 6.27
N PRO A 18 -4.51 -0.85 5.88
CA PRO A 18 -4.66 -1.23 4.49
C PRO A 18 -5.33 -0.17 3.61
N GLY A 19 -4.66 0.24 2.54
CA GLY A 19 -5.21 1.17 1.54
C GLY A 19 -5.13 2.65 1.92
N PHE A 20 -4.74 2.98 3.16
CA PHE A 20 -4.59 4.36 3.60
C PHE A 20 -3.55 5.12 2.77
N ALA A 21 -2.41 4.48 2.48
CA ALA A 21 -1.36 5.07 1.65
C ALA A 21 -1.86 5.52 0.28
N ALA A 22 -2.74 4.74 -0.36
CA ALA A 22 -3.32 5.10 -1.65
C ALA A 22 -4.29 6.29 -1.55
N LEU A 23 -5.17 6.28 -0.55
CA LEU A 23 -6.14 7.36 -0.31
C LEU A 23 -5.45 8.69 -0.05
N VAL A 24 -4.46 8.68 0.85
CA VAL A 24 -3.75 9.91 1.22
C VAL A 24 -2.83 10.38 0.11
N THR A 25 -2.20 9.49 -0.67
CA THR A 25 -1.39 9.87 -1.83
C THR A 25 -2.25 10.60 -2.87
N ARG A 26 -3.45 10.09 -3.15
CA ARG A 26 -4.41 10.76 -4.04
C ARG A 26 -4.83 12.14 -3.52
N TRP A 27 -5.11 12.24 -2.22
CA TRP A 27 -5.50 13.50 -1.59
C TRP A 27 -4.36 14.54 -1.62
N LEU A 28 -3.13 14.13 -1.32
CA LEU A 28 -1.94 15.00 -1.38
C LEU A 28 -1.57 15.43 -2.81
N ALA A 29 -1.99 14.67 -3.81
CA ALA A 29 -1.80 14.98 -5.22
C ALA A 29 -2.82 16.00 -5.75
N ASP A 30 -3.96 16.17 -5.08
CA ASP A 30 -5.03 17.09 -5.50
C ASP A 30 -4.61 18.56 -5.36
N ALA A 31 -3.87 18.89 -4.30
CA ALA A 31 -3.37 20.23 -4.02
C ALA A 31 -1.96 20.22 -3.40
N PRO A 32 -0.90 19.87 -4.16
CA PRO A 32 0.43 19.60 -3.60
C PRO A 32 1.05 20.82 -2.90
N GLU A 33 0.80 22.04 -3.40
CA GLU A 33 1.35 23.26 -2.80
C GLU A 33 0.67 23.62 -1.48
N GLU A 34 -0.63 23.35 -1.34
CA GLU A 34 -1.37 23.56 -0.10
C GLU A 34 -0.88 22.60 1.00
N TRP A 35 -0.66 21.34 0.65
CA TRP A 35 -0.22 20.32 1.59
C TRP A 35 1.27 20.44 1.97
N ALA A 36 2.10 21.10 1.17
CA ALA A 36 3.53 21.28 1.46
C ALA A 36 3.81 22.08 2.74
N ALA A 37 2.87 22.90 3.20
CA ALA A 37 2.99 23.65 4.44
C ALA A 37 2.83 22.78 5.70
N VAL A 38 2.18 21.62 5.59
CA VAL A 38 1.80 20.77 6.73
C VAL A 38 2.37 19.36 6.67
N VAL A 39 2.76 18.88 5.48
CA VAL A 39 3.35 17.55 5.27
C VAL A 39 4.80 17.69 4.83
N GLY A 40 5.70 17.11 5.61
CA GLY A 40 7.12 17.10 5.28
C GLY A 40 7.41 16.25 4.02
N PRO A 41 8.38 16.65 3.19
CA PRO A 41 8.73 15.93 1.96
C PRO A 41 9.21 14.48 2.21
N SER A 42 9.79 14.21 3.38
CA SER A 42 10.19 12.86 3.78
C SER A 42 8.99 11.97 4.12
N ALA A 43 7.97 12.52 4.79
CA ALA A 43 6.75 11.79 5.10
C ALA A 43 5.98 11.47 3.80
N ARG A 44 5.84 12.47 2.92
CA ARG A 44 5.22 12.29 1.59
C ARG A 44 5.88 11.16 0.80
N ARG A 45 7.21 11.19 0.63
CA ARG A 45 7.95 10.12 -0.08
C ARG A 45 7.78 8.74 0.57
N THR A 46 7.71 8.68 1.90
CA THR A 46 7.50 7.41 2.60
C THR A 46 6.12 6.83 2.30
N VAL A 47 5.09 7.66 2.27
CA VAL A 47 3.72 7.21 2.00
C VAL A 47 3.54 6.79 0.53
N GLU A 48 4.10 7.55 -0.42
CA GLU A 48 4.14 7.18 -1.84
C GLU A 48 4.88 5.85 -2.07
N ALA A 49 5.98 5.61 -1.34
CA ALA A 49 6.69 4.33 -1.39
C ALA A 49 5.85 3.17 -0.83
N LEU A 50 5.04 3.39 0.20
CA LEU A 50 4.16 2.36 0.77
C LEU A 50 2.95 2.05 -0.12
N GLU A 51 2.44 3.04 -0.85
CA GLU A 51 1.42 2.85 -1.88
C GLU A 51 1.94 1.93 -3.00
N THR A 52 3.11 2.25 -3.55
CA THR A 52 3.73 1.48 -4.64
C THR A 52 4.29 0.11 -4.21
N SER A 53 4.72 -0.04 -2.96
CA SER A 53 5.27 -1.31 -2.45
C SER A 53 4.20 -2.37 -2.16
N ARG A 54 2.92 -1.99 -2.10
CA ARG A 54 1.87 -2.95 -1.83
C ARG A 54 1.64 -3.77 -3.09
N PRO A 55 1.74 -5.12 -3.04
CA PRO A 55 1.38 -5.91 -4.19
C PRO A 55 -0.09 -5.64 -4.51
N SER A 56 -0.33 -4.99 -5.65
CA SER A 56 -1.63 -5.01 -6.32
C SER A 56 -1.91 -6.49 -6.57
N MET A 57 -2.62 -7.14 -5.65
CA MET A 57 -2.70 -8.60 -5.60
C MET A 57 -3.08 -9.14 -6.99
N PRO A 58 -2.17 -9.80 -7.72
CA PRO A 58 -2.60 -10.61 -8.84
C PRO A 58 -3.32 -11.80 -8.23
N MET A 59 -4.50 -12.13 -8.75
CA MET A 59 -5.25 -13.33 -8.38
C MET A 59 -4.30 -14.54 -8.16
N PRO A 60 -4.43 -15.29 -7.05
CA PRO A 60 -3.81 -16.60 -6.99
C PRO A 60 -4.54 -17.51 -7.98
N MET A 61 -3.97 -17.68 -9.18
CA MET A 61 -4.32 -18.82 -10.02
C MET A 61 -3.76 -20.06 -9.34
N GLN A 62 -4.55 -20.67 -8.45
CA GLN A 62 -4.23 -21.97 -7.87
C GLN A 62 -4.46 -23.06 -8.93
N ALA A 63 -3.55 -23.12 -9.89
CA ALA A 63 -3.32 -24.29 -10.73
C ALA A 63 -2.20 -25.12 -10.07
N ALA A 64 -2.53 -25.82 -8.99
CA ALA A 64 -1.70 -26.88 -8.45
C ALA A 64 -2.56 -28.15 -8.40
N GLY A 65 -2.15 -29.13 -9.20
CA GLY A 65 -2.95 -30.26 -9.64
C GLY A 65 -3.38 -31.24 -8.56
N ARG A 66 -4.38 -32.03 -8.94
CA ARG A 66 -4.42 -33.44 -8.55
C ARG A 66 -4.34 -34.28 -9.80
N GLU A 67 -3.09 -34.52 -10.21
CA GLU A 67 -2.69 -35.78 -10.80
C GLU A 67 -2.82 -36.81 -9.67
N HIS A 68 -3.88 -37.61 -9.67
CA HIS A 68 -3.95 -38.84 -8.88
C HIS A 68 -4.23 -39.96 -9.88
N GLY A 69 -3.22 -40.80 -10.05
CA GLY A 69 -3.25 -41.90 -10.97
C GLY A 69 -4.16 -43.05 -10.55
N SER A 70 -4.15 -44.05 -11.43
CA SER A 70 -4.70 -45.39 -11.26
C SER A 70 -6.22 -45.49 -11.28
N LEU A 71 -6.76 -46.16 -12.30
CA LEU A 71 -7.03 -47.60 -12.22
C LEU A 71 -7.01 -48.19 -13.64
N ARG A 72 -6.16 -49.19 -13.87
CA ARG A 72 -6.40 -50.18 -14.93
C ARG A 72 -7.42 -51.19 -14.40
N PRO A 73 -8.45 -51.53 -15.17
CA PRO A 73 -9.17 -52.78 -14.96
C PRO A 73 -9.05 -53.73 -16.16
N ALA A 74 -8.82 -55.00 -15.79
CA ALA A 74 -9.08 -56.29 -16.43
C ALA A 74 -8.86 -56.46 -17.94
#